data_AF-A0A2N6PUC2-F1
#
_entry.id   AF-A0A2N6PUC2-F1
#
_cell.length_a   1.000
_cell.length_b   1.000
_cell.length_c   1.000
_cell.angle_alpha   90.00
_cell.angle_beta   90.00
_cell.angle_gamma   90.00
#
_symmetry.space_group_name_H-M   'P 1'
#
loop_
_entity.id
_entity.type
_entity.pdbx_description
1 polymer ?
#
loop_
_entity_poly.entity_id
_entity_poly.type
_entity_poly.pdbx_seq_one_letter_code
_entity_poly.pdbx_strand_id
1 'polypeptide(L)'
;MQELPRSSPGSERGIGVTRDLRLLPVAVGAWGVALVCVFMPGAAGWVAGGCLAAAGIIGAALAIRRRAVATIGGLAIVVLATAAAVAFTVFAQSADRDAVHAWGGRAVEAVGEVSSSASVGRDGRLWMDVQLRGIGAPGAVAPAVGPVRIGIEEAEGFVLGAQVRVTGESAETDAGERAALVVFVTAGAVERSAPGVFGFAADLRRSFVERATRLPEPGAGLLPGLAVGDTTAVPAAVDADMRTSGLSHLTAVSGDIGRLRGG
;
A
#
# COMPACT_ATOMS: atom_id res chain seq x y z
N MET A 1 42.49 60.09 11.28
CA MET A 1 41.29 60.63 10.61
C MET A 1 40.87 59.59 9.58
N GLN A 2 40.36 58.42 9.97
CA GLN A 2 38.99 58.08 10.38
C GLN A 2 37.95 58.39 9.29
N GLU A 3 37.84 57.52 8.28
CA GLU A 3 36.61 57.34 7.50
C GLU A 3 36.08 55.94 7.74
N LEU A 4 34.94 55.88 8.41
CA LEU A 4 34.14 54.67 8.64
C LEU A 4 33.44 54.29 7.33
N PRO A 5 33.47 53.02 6.87
CA PRO A 5 32.62 52.58 5.78
C PRO A 5 31.16 52.59 6.24
N ARG A 6 30.31 53.34 5.52
CA ARG A 6 28.86 53.37 5.73
C ARG A 6 28.30 51.96 5.52
N SER A 7 27.69 51.41 6.56
CA SER A 7 26.87 50.21 6.50
C SER A 7 25.62 50.49 5.66
N SER A 8 25.54 49.89 4.46
CA SER A 8 24.30 49.80 3.71
C SER A 8 23.30 48.93 4.49
N PRO A 9 22.04 49.37 4.70
CA PRO A 9 21.04 48.51 5.30
C PRO A 9 20.76 47.34 4.35
N GLY A 10 20.98 46.13 4.86
CA GLY A 10 20.67 44.89 4.15
C GLY A 10 19.19 44.91 3.76
N SER A 11 18.93 44.77 2.46
CA SER A 11 17.60 44.46 1.98
C SER A 11 17.29 43.03 2.40
N GLU A 12 16.59 42.87 3.52
CA GLU A 12 15.87 41.66 3.84
C GLU A 12 14.78 41.47 2.78
N ARG A 13 15.18 40.87 1.64
CA ARG A 13 14.25 40.31 0.67
C ARG A 13 13.56 39.15 1.37
N GLY A 14 12.43 39.44 2.00
CA GLY A 14 11.50 38.42 2.48
C GLY A 14 11.30 37.42 1.36
N ILE A 15 11.67 36.16 1.63
CA ILE A 15 11.45 35.04 0.72
C ILE A 15 9.94 34.84 0.68
N GLY A 16 9.27 35.60 -0.16
CA GLY A 16 7.87 35.37 -0.48
C GLY A 16 7.79 34.02 -1.15
N VAL A 17 7.40 32.99 -0.40
CA VAL A 17 7.04 31.69 -0.96
C VAL A 17 5.75 31.91 -1.76
N THR A 18 5.89 32.26 -3.03
CA THR A 18 4.76 32.25 -3.96
C THR A 18 4.29 30.80 -4.10
N ARG A 19 3.09 30.50 -3.57
CA ARG A 19 2.45 29.19 -3.75
C ARG A 19 2.15 28.98 -5.23
N ASP A 20 2.94 28.15 -5.89
CA ASP A 20 2.69 27.75 -7.28
C ASP A 20 1.55 26.71 -7.33
N LEU A 21 0.33 27.18 -7.58
CA LEU A 21 -0.88 26.36 -7.67
C LEU A 21 -1.07 25.71 -9.05
N ARG A 22 -0.12 25.87 -9.99
CA ARG A 22 -0.25 25.34 -11.36
C ARG A 22 -0.27 23.81 -11.40
N LEU A 23 0.27 23.15 -10.39
CA LEU A 23 0.25 21.68 -10.27
C LEU A 23 -1.06 21.14 -9.69
N LEU A 24 -1.89 21.99 -9.09
CA LEU A 24 -3.12 21.56 -8.44
C LEU A 24 -4.12 20.91 -9.42
N PRO A 25 -4.35 21.44 -10.64
CA PRO A 25 -5.18 20.76 -11.65
C PRO A 25 -4.61 19.42 -12.11
N VAL A 26 -3.28 19.30 -12.20
CA VAL A 26 -2.60 18.04 -12.56
C VAL A 26 -2.81 17.00 -11.48
N ALA A 27 -2.63 17.39 -10.22
CA ALA A 27 -2.84 16.51 -9.08
C ALA A 27 -4.30 16.05 -8.97
N VAL A 28 -5.25 16.98 -9.05
CA VAL A 28 -6.69 16.67 -8.98
C VAL A 28 -7.13 15.80 -10.16
N GLY A 29 -6.67 16.07 -11.38
CA GLY A 29 -6.98 15.26 -12.56
C GLY A 29 -6.41 13.84 -12.43
N ALA A 30 -5.15 13.72 -12.04
CA ALA A 30 -4.50 12.42 -11.83
C ALA A 30 -5.20 11.61 -10.73
N TRP A 31 -5.56 12.25 -9.61
CA TRP A 31 -6.28 11.59 -8.52
C TRP A 31 -7.71 11.20 -8.89
N GLY A 32 -8.44 12.06 -9.62
CA GLY A 32 -9.78 11.74 -10.11
C GLY A 32 -9.77 10.53 -11.03
N VAL A 33 -8.81 10.47 -11.96
CA VAL A 33 -8.64 9.33 -12.86
C VAL A 33 -8.22 8.07 -12.10
N ALA A 34 -7.30 8.19 -11.15
CA ALA A 34 -6.93 7.07 -10.28
C ALA A 34 -8.16 6.53 -9.54
N LEU A 35 -8.97 7.40 -8.94
CA LEU A 35 -10.18 7.03 -8.21
C LEU A 35 -11.17 6.28 -9.11
N VAL A 36 -11.45 6.80 -10.31
CA VAL A 36 -12.34 6.16 -11.29
C VAL A 36 -11.81 4.79 -11.70
N CYS A 37 -10.50 4.68 -12.00
CA CYS A 37 -9.89 3.41 -12.40
C CYS A 37 -9.88 2.36 -11.27
N VAL A 38 -9.79 2.80 -10.01
CA VAL A 38 -9.83 1.92 -8.83
C VAL A 38 -11.23 1.33 -8.60
N PHE A 39 -12.29 2.13 -8.78
CA PHE A 39 -13.67 1.66 -8.58
C PHE A 39 -14.30 1.05 -9.84
N MET A 40 -13.80 1.39 -11.03
CA MET A 40 -14.27 0.88 -12.31
C MET A 40 -13.07 0.43 -13.17
N PRO A 41 -12.42 -0.70 -12.81
CA PRO A 41 -11.24 -1.18 -13.53
C PRO A 41 -11.53 -1.45 -15.02
N GLY A 42 -12.74 -1.89 -15.36
CA GLY A 42 -13.17 -2.07 -16.76
C GLY A 42 -13.20 -0.78 -17.60
N ALA A 43 -13.24 0.40 -16.96
CA ALA A 43 -13.18 1.69 -17.64
C ALA A 43 -11.73 2.16 -17.93
N ALA A 44 -10.71 1.53 -17.32
CA ALA A 44 -9.32 2.01 -17.38
C ALA A 44 -8.78 2.15 -18.81
N GLY A 45 -9.05 1.17 -19.68
CA GLY A 45 -8.64 1.22 -21.09
C GLY A 45 -9.31 2.37 -21.86
N TRP A 46 -10.60 2.60 -21.63
CA TRP A 46 -11.35 3.71 -22.24
C TRP A 46 -10.85 5.07 -21.76
N VAL A 47 -10.55 5.21 -20.47
CA VAL A 47 -10.02 6.44 -19.88
C VAL A 47 -8.62 6.73 -20.43
N ALA A 48 -7.74 5.72 -20.51
CA ALA A 48 -6.41 5.87 -21.08
C ALA A 48 -6.47 6.33 -22.55
N GLY A 49 -7.29 5.66 -23.37
CA GLY A 49 -7.49 6.00 -24.77
C GLY A 49 -8.09 7.41 -24.96
N GLY A 50 -9.10 7.75 -24.16
CA GLY A 50 -9.73 9.07 -24.18
C GLY A 50 -8.78 10.20 -23.82
N CYS A 51 -7.96 10.02 -22.77
CA CYS A 51 -6.96 11.00 -22.36
C CYS A 51 -5.88 11.21 -23.42
N LEU A 52 -5.37 10.13 -24.04
CA LEU A 52 -4.38 10.22 -25.12
C LEU A 52 -4.94 10.92 -26.36
N ALA A 53 -6.17 10.58 -26.75
CA ALA A 53 -6.84 11.22 -27.89
C ALA A 53 -7.05 12.73 -27.65
N ALA A 54 -7.52 13.11 -26.46
CA ALA A 54 -7.68 14.51 -26.08
C ALA A 54 -6.35 15.27 -26.08
N ALA A 55 -5.27 14.67 -25.56
CA ALA A 55 -3.93 15.28 -25.57
C ALA A 55 -3.43 15.49 -27.01
N GLY A 56 -3.65 14.52 -27.90
CA GLY A 56 -3.31 14.61 -29.32
C GLY A 56 -4.07 15.74 -30.05
N ILE A 57 -5.38 15.86 -29.80
CA ILE A 57 -6.22 16.92 -30.38
C ILE A 57 -5.74 18.30 -29.92
N ILE A 58 -5.48 18.47 -28.62
CA ILE A 58 -4.99 19.74 -28.05
C ILE A 58 -3.60 20.08 -28.61
N GLY A 59 -2.70 19.10 -28.70
CA GLY A 59 -1.36 19.26 -29.30
C GLY A 59 -1.43 19.70 -30.76
N ALA A 60 -2.28 19.06 -31.57
CA ALA A 60 -2.49 19.44 -32.97
C ALA A 60 -3.08 20.86 -33.10
N ALA A 61 -4.06 21.22 -32.27
CA ALA A 61 -4.67 22.55 -32.26
C ALA A 61 -3.66 23.66 -31.89
N LEU A 62 -2.75 23.40 -30.94
CA LEU A 62 -1.68 24.32 -30.55
C LEU A 62 -0.61 24.47 -31.62
N ALA A 63 -0.27 23.39 -32.34
CA ALA A 63 0.65 23.44 -33.46
C ALA A 63 0.11 24.32 -34.60
N ILE A 64 -1.21 24.33 -34.78
CA ILE A 64 -1.92 25.14 -35.79
C ILE A 64 -2.10 26.60 -35.31
N ARG A 65 -2.42 26.84 -34.03
CA ARG A 65 -2.71 28.19 -33.48
C ARG A 65 -1.51 28.76 -32.73
N ARG A 66 -0.64 29.50 -33.43
CA ARG A 66 0.60 30.07 -32.88
C ARG A 66 0.34 31.18 -31.83
N ARG A 67 0.69 30.87 -30.57
CA ARG A 67 1.23 31.77 -29.50
C ARG A 67 0.33 32.38 -28.40
N ALA A 68 -0.99 32.25 -28.37
CA ALA A 68 -1.77 32.81 -27.23
C ALA A 68 -2.17 31.80 -26.14
N VAL A 69 -2.24 30.49 -26.46
CA VAL A 69 -2.81 29.45 -25.55
C VAL A 69 -1.76 28.39 -25.16
N ALA A 70 -0.49 28.61 -25.47
CA ALA A 70 0.57 27.60 -25.31
C ALA A 70 0.79 27.14 -23.87
N THR A 71 0.63 28.02 -22.88
CA THR A 71 0.78 27.67 -21.46
C THR A 71 -0.40 26.88 -20.91
N ILE A 72 -1.64 27.28 -21.22
CA ILE A 72 -2.86 26.56 -20.79
C ILE A 72 -2.96 25.21 -21.49
N GLY A 73 -2.68 25.18 -22.79
CA GLY A 73 -2.65 23.96 -23.59
C GLY A 73 -1.54 23.00 -23.17
N GLY A 74 -0.35 23.53 -22.85
CA GLY A 74 0.74 22.72 -22.29
C GLY A 74 0.36 22.08 -20.95
N LEU A 75 -0.27 22.83 -20.04
CA LEU A 75 -0.77 22.28 -18.78
C LEU A 75 -1.81 21.18 -19.01
N ALA A 76 -2.78 21.40 -19.90
CA ALA A 76 -3.80 20.41 -20.22
C ALA A 76 -3.20 19.11 -20.79
N ILE A 77 -2.18 19.21 -21.66
CA ILE A 77 -1.47 18.03 -22.18
C ILE A 77 -0.78 17.27 -21.04
N VAL A 78 -0.13 17.97 -20.11
CA VAL A 78 0.51 17.31 -18.95
C VAL A 78 -0.53 16.60 -18.09
N VAL A 79 -1.66 17.24 -17.77
CA VAL A 79 -2.77 16.61 -17.01
C VAL A 79 -3.27 15.34 -17.72
N LEU A 80 -3.48 15.40 -19.03
CA LEU A 80 -4.01 14.28 -19.79
C LEU A 80 -2.98 13.15 -19.95
N ALA A 81 -1.71 13.49 -20.12
CA ALA A 81 -0.63 12.51 -20.19
C ALA A 81 -0.43 11.79 -18.85
N THR A 82 -0.47 12.51 -17.71
CA THR A 82 -0.38 11.89 -16.39
C THR A 82 -1.60 11.03 -16.09
N ALA A 83 -2.81 11.51 -16.42
CA ALA A 83 -4.03 10.73 -16.33
C ALA A 83 -3.99 9.45 -17.17
N ALA A 84 -3.54 9.54 -18.43
CA ALA A 84 -3.38 8.39 -19.31
C ALA A 84 -2.37 7.38 -18.78
N ALA A 85 -1.24 7.85 -18.24
CA ALA A 85 -0.23 6.98 -17.63
C ALA A 85 -0.79 6.21 -16.42
N VAL A 86 -1.54 6.89 -15.54
CA VAL A 86 -2.20 6.25 -14.39
C VAL A 86 -3.26 5.25 -14.83
N ALA A 87 -4.11 5.58 -15.81
CA ALA A 87 -5.11 4.65 -16.31
C ALA A 87 -4.47 3.44 -17.02
N PHE A 88 -3.37 3.66 -17.74
CA PHE A 88 -2.62 2.60 -18.41
C PHE A 88 -1.95 1.63 -17.42
N THR A 89 -1.42 2.10 -16.29
CA THR A 89 -0.84 1.18 -15.29
C THR A 89 -1.90 0.28 -14.66
N VAL A 90 -3.11 0.81 -14.39
CA VAL A 90 -4.24 0.00 -13.92
C VAL A 90 -4.68 -1.00 -14.97
N PHE A 91 -4.81 -0.57 -16.23
CA PHE A 91 -5.17 -1.45 -17.35
C PHE A 91 -4.11 -2.56 -17.57
N ALA A 92 -2.83 -2.23 -17.53
CA ALA A 92 -1.76 -3.21 -17.69
C ALA A 92 -1.76 -4.27 -16.58
N GLN A 93 -2.19 -3.90 -15.36
CA GLN A 93 -2.32 -4.82 -14.23
C GLN A 93 -3.66 -5.56 -14.16
N SER A 94 -4.66 -5.20 -14.99
CA SER A 94 -6.00 -5.77 -14.88
C SER A 94 -6.02 -7.24 -15.26
N ALA A 95 -5.28 -7.65 -16.30
CA ALA A 95 -5.24 -9.05 -16.73
C ALA A 95 -4.68 -9.99 -15.64
N ASP A 96 -3.59 -9.58 -14.99
CA ASP A 96 -2.99 -10.31 -13.86
C ASP A 96 -3.97 -10.40 -12.69
N ARG A 97 -4.63 -9.29 -12.38
CA ARG A 97 -5.64 -9.22 -11.32
C ARG A 97 -6.87 -10.08 -11.62
N ASP A 98 -7.37 -10.06 -12.85
CA ASP A 98 -8.52 -10.85 -13.31
C ASP A 98 -8.20 -12.35 -13.28
N ALA A 99 -6.98 -12.74 -13.64
CA ALA A 99 -6.52 -14.13 -13.56
C ALA A 99 -6.55 -14.67 -12.12
N VAL A 100 -6.24 -13.82 -11.13
CA VAL A 100 -6.32 -14.18 -9.71
C VAL A 100 -7.77 -14.14 -9.20
N HIS A 101 -8.54 -13.10 -9.54
CA HIS A 101 -9.96 -12.98 -9.17
C HIS A 101 -10.79 -14.17 -9.68
N ALA A 102 -10.45 -14.72 -10.85
CA ALA A 102 -11.13 -15.86 -11.42
C ALA A 102 -11.15 -17.09 -10.49
N TRP A 103 -10.30 -17.15 -9.46
CA TRP A 103 -10.23 -18.22 -8.46
C TRP A 103 -11.07 -17.96 -7.20
N GLY A 104 -11.89 -16.92 -7.15
CA GLY A 104 -12.80 -16.62 -6.04
C GLY A 104 -13.80 -17.73 -5.72
N GLY A 105 -14.08 -17.93 -4.43
CA GLY A 105 -15.10 -18.85 -3.92
C GLY A 105 -14.74 -20.34 -4.07
N ARG A 106 -13.45 -20.70 -4.08
CA ARG A 106 -12.99 -22.07 -4.34
C ARG A 106 -11.88 -22.48 -3.37
N ALA A 107 -11.69 -23.79 -3.22
CA ALA A 107 -10.47 -24.30 -2.61
C ALA A 107 -9.28 -24.06 -3.56
N VAL A 108 -8.28 -23.35 -3.07
CA VAL A 108 -7.12 -22.93 -3.85
C VAL A 108 -5.81 -23.33 -3.15
N GLU A 109 -4.80 -23.54 -3.97
CA GLU A 109 -3.40 -23.57 -3.56
C GLU A 109 -2.69 -22.36 -4.15
N ALA A 110 -2.13 -21.53 -3.27
CA ALA A 110 -1.47 -20.28 -3.59
C ALA A 110 0.02 -20.38 -3.23
N VAL A 111 0.87 -19.98 -4.18
CA VAL A 111 2.32 -19.91 -4.00
C VAL A 111 2.77 -18.47 -4.21
N GLY A 112 3.50 -17.92 -3.25
CA GLY A 112 3.89 -16.53 -3.31
C GLY A 112 4.92 -16.13 -2.27
N GLU A 113 5.24 -14.85 -2.27
CA GLU A 113 6.18 -14.23 -1.34
C GLU A 113 5.44 -13.30 -0.39
N VAL A 114 5.68 -13.44 0.92
CA VAL A 114 5.07 -12.60 1.94
C VAL A 114 5.58 -11.16 1.78
N SER A 115 4.67 -10.22 1.49
CA SER A 115 5.00 -8.82 1.20
C SER A 115 4.66 -7.86 2.33
N SER A 116 3.94 -8.31 3.37
CA SER A 116 3.68 -7.53 4.59
C SER A 116 4.02 -8.31 5.86
N SER A 117 4.18 -7.58 6.98
CA SER A 117 4.19 -8.21 8.30
C SER A 117 2.80 -8.73 8.67
N ALA A 118 2.76 -9.75 9.54
CA ALA A 118 1.54 -10.28 10.11
C ALA A 118 0.89 -9.25 11.04
N SER A 119 -0.44 -9.14 10.99
CA SER A 119 -1.23 -8.30 11.88
C SER A 119 -2.45 -9.07 12.39
N VAL A 120 -2.80 -8.88 13.67
CA VAL A 120 -3.95 -9.57 14.27
C VAL A 120 -5.24 -8.90 13.78
N GLY A 121 -6.12 -9.69 13.16
CA GLY A 121 -7.45 -9.27 12.74
C GLY A 121 -8.46 -9.30 13.89
N ARG A 122 -9.62 -8.67 13.68
CA ARG A 122 -10.73 -8.71 14.66
C ARG A 122 -11.32 -10.11 14.86
N ASP A 123 -11.07 -10.99 13.90
CA ASP A 123 -11.44 -12.41 13.90
C ASP A 123 -10.43 -13.28 14.64
N GLY A 124 -9.35 -12.70 15.19
CA GLY A 124 -8.29 -13.43 15.90
C GLY A 124 -7.26 -14.09 14.98
N ARG A 125 -7.44 -14.01 13.65
CA ARG A 125 -6.49 -14.55 12.68
C ARG A 125 -5.35 -13.58 12.42
N LEU A 126 -4.21 -14.11 11.97
CA LEU A 126 -3.08 -13.31 11.49
C LEU A 126 -3.25 -13.05 10.00
N TRP A 127 -3.36 -11.77 9.66
CA TRP A 127 -3.51 -11.28 8.30
C TRP A 127 -2.20 -10.73 7.76
N MET A 128 -1.85 -11.15 6.55
CA MET A 128 -0.72 -10.61 5.80
C MET A 128 -1.00 -10.63 4.30
N ASP A 129 -0.26 -9.78 3.58
CA ASP A 129 -0.32 -9.70 2.14
C ASP A 129 0.81 -10.58 1.55
N VAL A 130 0.48 -11.29 0.48
CA VAL A 130 1.34 -12.19 -0.28
C VAL A 130 1.29 -11.78 -1.75
N GLN A 131 2.46 -11.60 -2.35
CA GLN A 131 2.57 -11.43 -3.79
C GLN A 131 2.59 -12.82 -4.44
N LEU A 132 1.50 -13.18 -5.11
CA LEU A 132 1.40 -14.47 -5.82
C LEU A 132 2.42 -14.56 -6.95
N ARG A 133 2.90 -15.79 -7.13
CA ARG A 133 3.61 -16.27 -8.32
C ARG A 133 2.83 -17.36 -9.05
N GLY A 134 1.94 -18.05 -8.34
CA GLY A 134 0.98 -18.98 -8.93
C GLY A 134 -0.19 -19.27 -8.01
N ILE A 135 -1.33 -19.57 -8.62
CA ILE A 135 -2.54 -20.04 -7.94
C ILE A 135 -3.22 -21.13 -8.76
N GLY A 136 -3.87 -22.08 -8.11
CA GLY A 136 -4.65 -23.10 -8.81
C GLY A 136 -5.42 -24.00 -7.86
N ALA A 137 -5.94 -25.10 -8.40
CA ALA A 137 -6.50 -26.16 -7.57
C ALA A 137 -5.37 -26.85 -6.77
N PRO A 138 -5.65 -27.45 -5.61
CA PRO A 138 -4.66 -28.23 -4.86
C PRO A 138 -3.97 -29.28 -5.74
N GLY A 139 -2.64 -29.21 -5.83
CA GLY A 139 -1.79 -30.06 -6.67
C GLY A 139 -1.62 -29.60 -8.12
N ALA A 140 -2.32 -28.55 -8.56
CA ALA A 140 -2.32 -28.05 -9.93
C ALA A 140 -2.23 -26.51 -9.99
N VAL A 141 -1.11 -25.97 -9.50
CA VAL A 141 -0.84 -24.53 -9.50
C VAL A 141 -0.43 -24.04 -10.89
N ALA A 142 -1.09 -22.99 -11.38
CA ALA A 142 -0.72 -22.32 -12.63
C ALA A 142 -0.04 -20.97 -12.36
N PRO A 143 0.82 -20.45 -13.27
CA PRO A 143 1.40 -19.13 -13.14
C PRO A 143 0.32 -18.05 -13.13
N ALA A 144 0.35 -17.21 -12.11
CA ALA A 144 -0.55 -16.08 -11.94
C ALA A 144 0.07 -15.15 -10.91
N VAL A 145 0.06 -13.85 -11.21
CA VAL A 145 0.71 -12.83 -10.40
C VAL A 145 -0.36 -11.88 -9.89
N GLY A 146 -0.33 -11.58 -8.60
CA GLY A 146 -1.26 -10.61 -8.02
C GLY A 146 -1.15 -10.54 -6.51
N PRO A 147 -1.60 -9.42 -5.92
CA PRO A 147 -1.65 -9.27 -4.48
C PRO A 147 -2.79 -10.13 -3.92
N VAL A 148 -2.49 -10.97 -2.93
CA VAL A 148 -3.49 -11.77 -2.21
C VAL A 148 -3.30 -11.57 -0.72
N ARG A 149 -4.40 -11.45 0.01
CA ARG A 149 -4.38 -11.37 1.46
C ARG A 149 -4.67 -12.75 2.04
N ILE A 150 -3.79 -13.25 2.90
CA ILE A 150 -3.96 -14.55 3.55
C ILE A 150 -4.27 -14.38 5.04
N GLY A 151 -5.21 -15.17 5.53
CA GLY A 151 -5.54 -15.28 6.95
C GLY A 151 -5.14 -16.64 7.50
N ILE A 152 -4.16 -16.68 8.39
CA ILE A 152 -3.64 -17.90 9.04
C ILE A 152 -3.92 -17.87 10.54
N GLU A 153 -4.05 -19.03 11.17
CA GLU A 153 -4.24 -19.15 12.62
C GLU A 153 -2.89 -19.08 13.36
N GLU A 154 -1.84 -19.65 12.77
CA GLU A 154 -0.47 -19.63 13.30
C GLU A 154 0.51 -19.09 12.25
N ALA A 155 1.47 -18.25 12.66
CA ALA A 155 2.43 -17.60 11.76
C ALA A 155 3.82 -18.25 11.75
N GLU A 156 3.94 -19.54 12.09
CA GLU A 156 5.25 -20.18 12.19
C GLU A 156 6.00 -20.17 10.84
N GLY A 157 7.04 -19.33 10.76
CA GLY A 157 7.87 -19.15 9.56
C GLY A 157 7.31 -18.19 8.50
N PHE A 158 6.08 -17.68 8.66
CA PHE A 158 5.45 -16.70 7.77
C PHE A 158 5.97 -15.28 8.04
N VAL A 159 7.21 -15.03 7.62
CA VAL A 159 7.89 -13.74 7.80
C VAL A 159 7.98 -12.97 6.49
N LEU A 160 8.08 -11.65 6.57
CA LEU A 160 8.28 -10.78 5.41
C LEU A 160 9.44 -11.30 4.54
N GLY A 161 9.19 -11.48 3.24
CA GLY A 161 10.14 -12.00 2.26
C GLY A 161 10.23 -13.54 2.19
N ALA A 162 9.51 -14.29 3.03
CA ALA A 162 9.46 -15.74 2.93
C ALA A 162 8.65 -16.19 1.72
N GLN A 163 9.09 -17.28 1.08
CA GLN A 163 8.33 -17.96 0.02
C GLN A 163 7.46 -19.04 0.66
N VAL A 164 6.16 -18.94 0.42
CA VAL A 164 5.15 -19.75 1.07
C VAL A 164 4.26 -20.44 0.04
N ARG A 165 3.85 -21.65 0.39
CA ARG A 165 2.81 -22.43 -0.30
C ARG A 165 1.69 -22.65 0.69
N VAL A 166 0.50 -22.14 0.38
CA VAL A 166 -0.66 -22.21 1.26
C VAL A 166 -1.85 -22.82 0.52
N THR A 167 -2.62 -23.64 1.22
CA THR A 167 -3.89 -24.18 0.76
C THR A 167 -5.02 -23.66 1.64
N GLY A 168 -6.14 -23.33 1.03
CA GLY A 168 -7.27 -22.74 1.76
C GLY A 168 -8.46 -22.44 0.88
N GLU A 169 -9.46 -21.81 1.48
CA GLU A 169 -10.64 -21.34 0.76
C GLU A 169 -10.46 -19.89 0.35
N SER A 170 -10.69 -19.58 -0.93
CA SER A 170 -10.63 -18.23 -1.44
C SER A 170 -11.98 -17.53 -1.35
N ALA A 171 -11.94 -16.23 -1.04
CA ALA A 171 -13.07 -15.33 -1.11
C ALA A 171 -12.75 -14.16 -2.03
N GLU A 172 -13.77 -13.71 -2.75
CA GLU A 172 -13.69 -12.52 -3.57
C GLU A 172 -13.52 -11.27 -2.71
N THR A 173 -12.89 -10.28 -3.32
CA THR A 173 -12.60 -8.98 -2.71
C THR A 173 -13.40 -7.90 -3.43
N ASP A 174 -13.89 -6.92 -2.68
CA ASP A 174 -14.64 -5.79 -3.22
C ASP A 174 -13.78 -4.86 -4.10
N ALA A 175 -14.43 -4.17 -5.03
CA ALA A 175 -13.80 -3.15 -5.85
C ALA A 175 -13.19 -2.04 -4.99
N GLY A 176 -11.91 -1.73 -5.24
CA GLY A 176 -11.16 -0.70 -4.54
C GLY A 176 -10.23 -1.20 -3.43
N GLU A 177 -10.30 -2.48 -3.09
CA GLU A 177 -9.30 -3.10 -2.22
C GLU A 177 -8.00 -3.42 -2.96
N ARG A 178 -6.89 -3.41 -2.21
CA ARG A 178 -5.56 -3.71 -2.79
C ARG A 178 -5.42 -5.17 -3.15
N ALA A 179 -5.90 -6.08 -2.30
CA ALA A 179 -5.89 -7.50 -2.57
C ALA A 179 -6.82 -7.83 -3.74
N ALA A 180 -6.42 -8.75 -4.61
CA ALA A 180 -7.29 -9.32 -5.63
C ALA A 180 -8.10 -10.50 -5.07
N LEU A 181 -7.62 -11.12 -4.00
CA LEU A 181 -8.25 -12.28 -3.40
C LEU A 181 -7.92 -12.34 -1.92
N VAL A 182 -8.86 -12.85 -1.14
CA VAL A 182 -8.62 -13.27 0.24
C VAL A 182 -8.54 -14.79 0.29
N VAL A 183 -7.56 -15.35 0.98
CA VAL A 183 -7.45 -16.80 1.20
C VAL A 183 -7.43 -17.10 2.69
N PHE A 184 -8.43 -17.86 3.13
CA PHE A 184 -8.50 -18.42 4.48
C PHE A 184 -7.70 -19.71 4.49
N VAL A 185 -6.48 -19.63 5.01
CA VAL A 185 -5.52 -20.74 4.94
C VAL A 185 -5.93 -21.84 5.91
N THR A 186 -5.95 -23.07 5.41
CA THR A 186 -6.18 -24.30 6.20
C THR A 186 -4.86 -25.02 6.48
N ALA A 187 -3.93 -25.02 5.52
CA ALA A 187 -2.59 -25.55 5.69
C ALA A 187 -1.58 -24.70 4.92
N GLY A 188 -0.38 -24.58 5.45
CA GLY A 188 0.67 -23.78 4.82
C GLY A 188 2.06 -24.31 5.15
N ALA A 189 2.96 -24.16 4.19
CA ALA A 189 4.36 -24.52 4.33
C ALA A 189 5.24 -23.39 3.80
N VAL A 190 6.31 -23.09 4.53
CA VAL A 190 7.36 -22.19 4.07
C VAL A 190 8.31 -22.99 3.18
N GLU A 191 8.30 -22.73 1.88
CA GLU A 191 9.20 -23.40 0.94
C GLU A 191 10.63 -22.87 1.07
N ARG A 192 10.77 -21.56 1.28
CA ARG A 192 12.05 -20.91 1.54
C ARG A 192 11.87 -19.79 2.54
N SER A 193 12.70 -19.80 3.58
CA SER A 193 12.80 -18.69 4.52
C SER A 193 13.23 -17.40 3.82
N ALA A 194 12.90 -16.26 4.43
CA ALA A 194 13.22 -14.95 3.87
C ALA A 194 14.73 -14.79 3.62
N PRO A 195 15.17 -14.46 2.40
CA PRO A 195 16.58 -14.29 2.10
C PRO A 195 17.12 -12.93 2.60
N GLY A 196 18.42 -12.88 2.90
CA GLY A 196 19.16 -11.63 3.11
C GLY A 196 18.74 -10.84 4.37
N VAL A 197 18.62 -9.51 4.22
CA VAL A 197 18.33 -8.59 5.33
C VAL A 197 16.98 -8.88 6.01
N PHE A 198 16.00 -9.38 5.26
CA PHE A 198 14.68 -9.72 5.80
C PHE A 198 14.73 -10.97 6.69
N GLY A 199 15.48 -12.00 6.28
CA GLY A 199 15.74 -13.17 7.12
C GLY A 199 16.48 -12.81 8.41
N PHE A 200 17.55 -12.02 8.29
CA PHE A 200 18.30 -11.56 9.46
C PHE A 200 17.44 -10.71 10.43
N ALA A 201 16.63 -9.79 9.89
CA ALA A 201 15.71 -8.98 10.70
C ALA A 201 14.60 -9.83 11.34
N ALA A 202 14.12 -10.87 10.65
CA ALA A 202 13.16 -11.81 11.20
C ALA A 202 13.76 -12.63 12.34
N ASP A 203 15.01 -13.10 12.20
CA ASP A 203 15.71 -13.85 13.26
C ASP A 203 16.01 -12.97 14.48
N LEU A 204 16.42 -11.72 14.29
CA LEU A 204 16.57 -10.76 15.38
C LEU A 204 15.24 -10.49 16.09
N ARG A 205 14.17 -10.26 15.33
CA ARG A 205 12.81 -10.09 15.87
C ARG A 205 12.40 -11.30 16.70
N ARG A 206 12.54 -12.52 16.16
CA ARG A 206 12.20 -13.77 16.86
C ARG A 206 13.01 -13.94 18.15
N SER A 207 14.33 -13.74 18.09
CA SER A 207 15.23 -13.83 19.25
C SER A 207 14.90 -12.79 20.33
N PHE A 208 14.50 -11.58 19.92
CA PHE A 208 14.05 -10.54 20.84
C PHE A 208 12.74 -10.93 21.51
N VAL A 209 11.73 -11.37 20.76
CA VAL A 209 10.42 -11.82 21.29
C VAL A 209 10.60 -13.00 22.25
N GLU A 210 11.41 -13.99 21.89
CA GLU A 210 11.69 -15.16 22.72
C GLU A 210 12.37 -14.80 24.05
N ARG A 211 13.19 -13.75 24.06
CA ARG A 211 13.82 -13.25 25.29
C ARG A 211 12.89 -12.35 26.08
N ALA A 212 12.10 -11.51 25.40
CA ALA A 212 11.16 -10.58 26.02
C ALA A 212 10.03 -11.31 26.75
N THR A 213 9.52 -12.40 26.18
CA THR A 213 8.48 -13.26 26.79
C THR A 213 8.92 -13.97 28.08
N ARG A 214 10.22 -13.97 28.40
CA ARG A 214 10.76 -14.52 29.67
C ARG A 214 10.79 -13.50 30.81
N LEU A 215 10.45 -12.23 30.56
CA LEU A 215 10.37 -11.22 31.60
C LEU A 215 9.07 -11.36 32.43
N PRO A 216 9.04 -10.86 33.68
CA PRO A 216 7.80 -10.70 34.42
C PRO A 216 6.83 -9.74 33.71
N GLU A 217 5.53 -10.02 33.81
CA GLU A 217 4.48 -9.12 33.32
C GLU A 217 4.53 -7.76 34.04
N PRO A 218 4.21 -6.64 33.35
CA PRO A 218 3.63 -6.52 32.00
C PRO A 218 4.67 -6.46 30.85
N GLY A 219 5.96 -6.60 31.17
CA GLY A 219 7.05 -6.40 30.21
C GLY A 219 7.07 -7.44 29.08
N ALA A 220 6.58 -8.65 29.36
CA ALA A 220 6.51 -9.75 28.39
C ALA A 220 5.57 -9.45 27.22
N GLY A 221 4.43 -8.80 27.48
CA GLY A 221 3.51 -8.37 26.41
C GLY A 221 3.88 -7.04 25.75
N LEU A 222 4.42 -6.08 26.51
CA LEU A 222 4.61 -4.71 26.02
C LEU A 222 5.91 -4.48 25.25
N LEU A 223 7.01 -5.13 25.63
CA LEU A 223 8.31 -4.92 24.96
C LEU A 223 8.34 -5.40 23.50
N PRO A 224 7.77 -6.55 23.13
CA PRO A 224 7.65 -6.98 21.74
C PRO A 224 6.90 -5.97 20.86
N GLY A 225 5.77 -5.45 21.37
CA GLY A 225 4.96 -4.45 20.68
C GLY A 225 5.68 -3.14 20.50
N LEU A 226 6.38 -2.64 21.52
CA LEU A 226 7.09 -1.35 21.49
C LEU A 226 8.37 -1.38 20.65
N ALA A 227 9.19 -2.43 20.76
CA ALA A 227 10.49 -2.45 20.13
C ALA A 227 10.44 -2.91 18.67
N VAL A 228 9.49 -3.77 18.32
CA VAL A 228 9.49 -4.45 17.02
C VAL A 228 8.11 -4.52 16.35
N GLY A 229 7.09 -3.92 16.97
CA GLY A 229 5.72 -3.88 16.44
C GLY A 229 4.98 -5.21 16.55
N ASP A 230 5.49 -6.17 17.31
CA ASP A 230 4.85 -7.47 17.49
C ASP A 230 3.77 -7.38 18.58
N THR A 231 2.52 -7.27 18.14
CA THR A 231 1.34 -7.15 19.02
C THR A 231 0.66 -8.48 19.30
N THR A 232 1.19 -9.59 18.77
CA THR A 232 0.57 -10.93 18.95
C THR A 232 0.58 -11.38 20.41
N ALA A 233 1.55 -10.91 21.20
CA ALA A 233 1.71 -11.25 22.61
C ALA A 233 1.06 -10.25 23.58
N VAL A 234 0.36 -9.20 23.10
CA VAL A 234 -0.25 -8.19 23.97
C VAL A 234 -1.59 -8.70 24.52
N PRO A 235 -1.76 -8.91 25.85
CA PRO A 235 -3.02 -9.38 26.41
C PRO A 235 -4.13 -8.33 26.23
N ALA A 236 -5.34 -8.76 25.88
CA ALA A 236 -6.49 -7.89 25.61
C ALA A 236 -6.86 -6.94 26.77
N ALA A 237 -6.57 -7.34 28.02
CA ALA A 237 -6.79 -6.50 29.20
C ALA A 237 -5.85 -5.27 29.21
N VAL A 238 -4.61 -5.42 28.76
CA VAL A 238 -3.62 -4.34 28.70
C VAL A 238 -3.95 -3.37 27.56
N ASP A 239 -4.41 -3.86 26.41
CA ASP A 239 -4.90 -3.01 25.31
C ASP A 239 -6.15 -2.20 25.73
N ALA A 240 -7.07 -2.81 26.49
CA ALA A 240 -8.24 -2.13 27.04
C ALA A 240 -7.87 -1.07 28.10
N ASP A 241 -6.94 -1.38 29.00
CA ASP A 241 -6.45 -0.43 30.01
C ASP A 241 -5.67 0.73 29.38
N MET A 242 -4.92 0.49 28.30
CA MET A 242 -4.23 1.54 27.52
C MET A 242 -5.20 2.47 26.78
N ARG A 243 -6.31 1.95 26.25
CA ARG A 243 -7.40 2.77 25.67
C ARG A 243 -8.13 3.58 26.73
N THR A 244 -8.33 3.01 27.92
CA THR A 244 -9.06 3.65 29.02
C THR A 244 -8.23 4.75 29.71
N SER A 245 -6.91 4.61 29.76
CA SER A 245 -5.98 5.54 30.44
C SER A 245 -5.49 6.72 29.57
N GLY A 246 -5.92 6.82 28.30
CA GLY A 246 -5.51 7.92 27.42
C GLY A 246 -4.03 7.87 26.98
N LEU A 247 -3.32 6.77 27.26
CA LEU A 247 -1.96 6.52 26.78
C LEU A 247 -1.91 6.02 25.33
N SER A 248 -3.00 6.18 24.57
CA SER A 248 -3.07 5.87 23.12
C SER A 248 -2.00 6.61 22.31
N HIS A 249 -1.46 7.72 22.83
CA HIS A 249 -0.38 8.47 22.18
C HIS A 249 0.99 7.77 22.22
N LEU A 250 1.17 6.70 23.00
CA LEU A 250 2.38 5.86 22.99
C LEU A 250 2.25 4.61 22.12
N THR A 251 1.03 4.22 21.73
CA THR A 251 0.76 3.16 20.74
C THR A 251 0.43 3.73 19.36
N ALA A 252 0.03 5.01 19.26
CA ALA A 252 -0.28 5.70 18.01
C ALA A 252 0.96 6.36 17.35
N VAL A 253 1.95 5.54 17.01
CA VAL A 253 2.84 5.82 15.86
C VAL A 253 2.71 4.65 14.89
N SER A 254 1.49 4.24 14.58
CA SER A 254 1.15 3.48 13.38
C SER A 254 -0.33 3.69 13.12
N GLY A 255 -0.62 4.24 11.94
CA GLY A 255 -1.87 4.91 11.66
C GLY A 255 -3.08 3.98 11.57
N ASP A 256 -4.21 4.48 12.06
CA ASP A 256 -5.51 4.23 11.48
C ASP A 256 -6.25 5.58 11.44
N ILE A 257 -6.40 6.13 10.23
CA ILE A 257 -7.18 7.34 10.01
C ILE A 257 -8.65 6.93 10.13
N GLY A 258 -9.26 7.34 11.25
CA GLY A 258 -10.66 7.09 11.54
C GLY A 258 -11.55 7.61 10.43
N ARG A 259 -12.33 6.71 9.83
CA ARG A 259 -13.50 7.08 9.04
C ARG A 259 -14.62 7.42 10.01
N LEU A 260 -14.92 8.71 10.10
CA LEU A 260 -16.05 9.27 10.83
C LEU A 260 -17.37 8.69 10.30
N ARG A 261 -18.24 8.31 11.24
CA ARG A 261 -19.68 8.08 11.04
C ARG A 261 -20.40 9.40 10.75
N GLY A 262 -21.47 9.32 9.96
CA GLY A 262 -22.56 10.29 10.00
C GLY A 262 -23.70 9.88 9.08
N GLY A 263 -24.88 9.63 9.67
CA GLY A 263 -26.18 9.51 8.97
C GLY A 263 -26.62 8.09 8.68
#